data_AF-A0A428YZB6-F1
#
_entry.id   AF-A0A428YZB6-F1
#
_cell.length_a   1.000
_cell.length_b   1.000
_cell.length_c   1.000
_cell.angle_alpha   90.00
_cell.angle_beta   90.00
_cell.angle_gamma   90.00
#
_symmetry.space_group_name_H-M   'P 1'
#
loop_
_entity.id
_entity.type
_entity.pdbx_description
1 polymer ?
#
loop_
_entity_poly.entity_id
_entity_poly.type
_entity_poly.pdbx_seq_one_letter_code
_entity_poly.pdbx_strand_id
1 'polypeptide(L)'
;MATYHIQSEDIQESSSWLKQNMQTLLDGMTQAKSKIDTLIQGGYNTPQAQAKFGPYFEEYKSSVDETLRGMEGISQYLEQVGTAFEDTDNQTSSSLGR
;
A
#
# COMPACT_ATOMS: atom_id res chain seq x y z
N MET A 1 12.36 19.79 -26.31
CA MET A 1 12.35 18.42 -25.77
C MET A 1 12.45 18.55 -24.25
N ALA A 2 11.33 18.53 -23.53
CA ALA A 2 11.29 18.76 -22.08
C ALA A 2 9.99 18.22 -21.44
N THR A 3 9.48 17.10 -21.94
CA THR A 3 8.24 16.49 -21.41
C THR A 3 8.54 15.28 -20.52
N TYR A 4 9.70 14.66 -20.67
CA TYR A 4 10.06 13.44 -19.94
C TYR A 4 10.50 13.72 -18.50
N HIS A 5 11.20 14.83 -18.25
CA HIS A 5 11.78 15.16 -16.94
C HIS A 5 10.72 15.47 -15.87
N ILE A 6 9.65 16.19 -16.25
CA ILE A 6 8.57 16.56 -15.33
C ILE A 6 7.81 15.31 -14.87
N GLN A 7 7.61 14.35 -15.78
CA GLN A 7 6.82 13.15 -15.50
C GLN A 7 7.56 12.15 -14.60
N SER A 8 8.89 12.09 -14.65
CA SER A 8 9.69 11.23 -13.77
C SER A 8 9.74 11.74 -12.32
N GLU A 9 9.86 13.06 -12.13
CA GLU A 9 9.88 13.67 -10.79
C GLU A 9 8.51 13.50 -10.11
N ASP A 10 7.41 13.72 -10.83
CA ASP A 10 6.05 13.50 -10.35
C ASP A 10 5.82 12.03 -9.91
N ILE A 11 6.37 11.07 -10.66
CA ILE A 11 6.26 9.63 -10.32
C ILE A 11 7.07 9.30 -9.07
N GLN A 12 8.29 9.81 -8.93
CA GLN A 12 9.13 9.56 -7.74
C GLN A 12 8.52 10.18 -6.47
N GLU A 13 7.99 11.40 -6.57
CA GLU A 13 7.31 12.07 -5.47
C GLU A 13 6.02 11.32 -5.11
N SER A 14 5.20 10.96 -6.09
CA SER A 14 3.98 10.17 -5.88
C SER A 14 4.27 8.82 -5.25
N SER A 15 5.36 8.16 -5.66
CA SER A 15 5.81 6.88 -5.12
C SER A 15 6.24 7.02 -3.66
N SER A 16 7.02 8.05 -3.35
CA SER A 16 7.46 8.33 -1.97
C SER A 16 6.29 8.70 -1.07
N TRP A 17 5.37 9.53 -1.57
CA TRP A 17 4.14 9.89 -0.87
C TRP A 17 3.26 8.66 -0.63
N LEU A 18 3.05 7.81 -1.64
CA LEU A 18 2.30 6.56 -1.51
C LEU A 18 2.93 5.64 -0.49
N LYS A 19 4.26 5.47 -0.50
CA LYS A 19 4.99 4.62 0.46
C LYS A 19 4.81 5.10 1.90
N GLN A 20 4.91 6.42 2.15
CA GLN A 20 4.67 7.00 3.48
C GLN A 20 3.21 6.88 3.94
N ASN A 21 2.26 7.17 3.06
CA ASN A 21 0.83 7.12 3.40
C ASN A 21 0.35 5.66 3.53
N MET A 22 0.88 4.73 2.74
CA MET A 22 0.62 3.29 2.87
C MET A 22 1.05 2.78 4.23
N GLN A 23 2.24 3.12 4.71
CA GLN A 23 2.72 2.73 6.03
C GLN A 23 1.73 3.16 7.13
N THR A 24 1.22 4.40 7.03
CA THR A 24 0.24 4.96 7.97
C THR A 24 -1.11 4.23 7.89
N LEU A 25 -1.56 3.90 6.68
CA LEU A 25 -2.78 3.11 6.45
C LEU A 25 -2.66 1.68 6.99
N LEU A 26 -1.51 1.04 6.75
CA LEU A 26 -1.14 -0.27 7.29
C LEU A 26 -1.21 -0.30 8.82
N ASP A 27 -0.60 0.71 9.45
CA ASP A 27 -0.62 0.84 10.90
C ASP A 27 -2.05 1.07 11.42
N GLY A 28 -2.84 1.92 10.76
CA GLY A 28 -4.24 2.17 11.10
C GLY A 28 -5.11 0.92 10.99
N MET A 29 -4.97 0.16 9.89
CA MET A 29 -5.68 -1.10 9.67
C MET A 29 -5.27 -2.18 10.69
N THR A 30 -3.96 -2.28 10.98
CA THR A 30 -3.44 -3.22 11.98
C THR A 30 -3.96 -2.90 13.38
N GLN A 31 -3.99 -1.62 13.75
CA GLN A 31 -4.55 -1.16 15.02
C GLN A 31 -6.05 -1.43 15.12
N ALA A 32 -6.80 -1.17 14.04
CA ALA A 32 -8.24 -1.45 13.99
C ALA A 32 -8.52 -2.95 14.14
N LYS A 33 -7.78 -3.81 13.42
CA LYS A 33 -7.83 -5.27 13.57
C LYS A 33 -7.55 -5.70 15.02
N SER A 34 -6.48 -5.18 15.63
CA SER A 34 -6.10 -5.49 17.02
C SER A 34 -7.17 -5.07 18.04
N LYS A 35 -7.77 -3.88 17.87
CA LYS A 35 -8.88 -3.42 18.70
C LYS A 35 -10.10 -4.35 18.58
N ILE A 36 -10.43 -4.79 17.38
CA ILE A 36 -11.57 -5.71 17.20
C ILE A 36 -11.26 -7.09 17.78
N ASP A 37 -10.05 -7.64 17.54
CA ASP A 37 -9.59 -8.89 18.19
C ASP A 37 -9.72 -8.78 19.74
N THR A 38 -9.34 -7.63 20.31
CA THR A 38 -9.48 -7.35 21.75
C THR A 38 -10.95 -7.27 22.21
N LEU A 39 -11.83 -6.64 21.42
CA LEU A 39 -13.27 -6.54 21.74
C LEU A 39 -13.94 -7.93 21.74
N ILE A 40 -13.55 -8.80 20.80
CA ILE A 40 -14.02 -10.19 20.74
C ILE A 40 -13.58 -10.97 21.98
N GLN A 41 -12.28 -10.87 22.33
CA GLN A 41 -11.73 -11.56 23.49
C GLN A 41 -12.27 -11.02 24.83
N GLY A 42 -12.50 -9.71 24.93
CA GLY A 42 -12.79 -9.02 26.19
C GLY A 42 -14.26 -8.96 26.60
N GLY A 43 -15.23 -9.14 25.69
CA GLY A 43 -16.64 -8.98 26.06
C GLY A 43 -17.68 -9.45 25.05
N TYR A 44 -17.31 -9.65 23.78
CA TYR A 44 -18.20 -10.19 22.75
C TYR A 44 -18.21 -11.73 22.67
N ASN A 45 -17.65 -12.41 23.68
CA ASN A 45 -17.59 -13.88 23.80
C ASN A 45 -18.93 -14.56 24.10
N THR A 46 -20.06 -13.84 24.06
CA THR A 46 -21.36 -14.49 24.16
C THR A 46 -21.73 -15.14 22.82
N PRO A 47 -22.31 -16.36 22.82
CA PRO A 47 -22.59 -17.10 21.59
C PRO A 47 -23.44 -16.32 20.57
N GLN A 48 -24.35 -15.48 21.07
CA GLN A 48 -25.25 -14.66 20.24
C GLN A 48 -24.53 -13.47 19.61
N ALA A 49 -23.59 -12.87 20.33
CA ALA A 49 -22.79 -11.77 19.81
C ALA A 49 -21.77 -12.29 18.79
N GLN A 50 -21.13 -13.43 19.07
CA GLN A 50 -20.21 -14.09 18.15
C GLN A 50 -20.89 -14.54 16.84
N ALA A 51 -22.13 -15.07 16.92
CA ALA A 51 -22.91 -15.43 15.74
C ALA A 51 -23.31 -14.23 14.86
N LYS A 52 -23.51 -13.05 15.47
CA LYS A 52 -23.86 -11.82 14.72
C LYS A 52 -22.64 -11.06 14.21
N PHE A 53 -21.58 -10.96 15.00
CA PHE A 53 -20.40 -10.15 14.69
C PHE A 53 -19.27 -10.92 14.02
N GLY A 54 -19.24 -12.26 14.14
CA GLY A 54 -18.24 -13.12 13.50
C GLY A 54 -18.13 -12.92 11.98
N PRO A 55 -19.24 -12.95 11.21
CA PRO A 55 -19.20 -12.76 9.77
C PRO A 55 -18.61 -11.40 9.36
N TYR A 56 -19.04 -10.32 10.01
CA TYR A 56 -18.52 -8.97 9.74
C TYR A 56 -17.03 -8.86 10.08
N PHE A 57 -16.55 -9.61 11.08
CA PHE A 57 -15.15 -9.59 11.44
C PHE A 57 -14.26 -10.33 10.46
N GLU A 58 -14.69 -11.51 10.01
CA GLU A 58 -13.99 -12.26 8.96
C GLU A 58 -13.98 -11.47 7.65
N GLU A 59 -15.09 -10.84 7.28
CA GLU A 59 -15.17 -9.95 6.11
C GLU A 59 -14.20 -8.78 6.26
N TYR A 60 -14.17 -8.11 7.42
CA TYR A 60 -13.24 -7.02 7.67
C TYR A 60 -11.77 -7.47 7.57
N LYS A 61 -11.41 -8.59 8.20
CA LYS A 61 -10.05 -9.17 8.10
C LYS A 61 -9.68 -9.44 6.64
N SER A 62 -10.57 -10.08 5.89
CA SER A 62 -10.33 -10.39 4.47
C SER A 62 -10.16 -9.13 3.63
N SER A 63 -11.02 -8.12 3.81
CA SER A 63 -10.93 -6.85 3.08
C SER A 63 -9.66 -6.08 3.42
N VAL A 64 -9.23 -6.09 4.69
CA VAL A 64 -7.95 -5.51 5.10
C VAL A 64 -6.81 -6.23 4.38
N ASP A 65 -6.75 -7.56 4.43
CA ASP A 65 -5.70 -8.33 3.77
C ASP A 65 -5.66 -8.11 2.25
N GLU A 66 -6.81 -8.05 1.58
CA GLU A 66 -6.87 -7.71 0.14
C GLU A 66 -6.37 -6.30 -0.14
N THR A 67 -6.77 -5.34 0.69
CA THR A 67 -6.34 -3.95 0.55
C THR A 67 -4.81 -3.85 0.70
N LEU A 68 -4.23 -4.56 1.67
CA LEU A 68 -2.79 -4.63 1.88
C LEU A 68 -2.05 -5.18 0.65
N ARG A 69 -2.54 -6.30 0.08
CA ARG A 69 -1.95 -6.87 -1.15
C ARG A 69 -2.06 -5.93 -2.34
N GLY A 70 -3.18 -5.24 -2.50
CA GLY A 70 -3.37 -4.23 -3.55
C GLY A 70 -2.37 -3.07 -3.42
N MET A 71 -2.15 -2.61 -2.18
CA MET A 71 -1.16 -1.58 -1.90
C MET A 71 0.27 -2.03 -2.21
N GLU A 72 0.66 -3.25 -1.83
CA GLU A 72 1.97 -3.81 -2.18
C GLU A 72 2.19 -3.87 -3.70
N GLY A 73 1.17 -4.30 -4.46
CA GLY A 73 1.24 -4.35 -5.93
C GLY A 73 1.47 -2.97 -6.57
N ILE A 74 0.81 -1.93 -6.05
CA ILE A 74 1.01 -0.55 -6.51
C ILE A 74 2.43 -0.07 -6.16
N SER A 75 2.92 -0.35 -4.95
CA SER A 75 4.29 0.01 -4.55
C SER A 75 5.34 -0.66 -5.44
N GLN A 76 5.18 -1.94 -5.75
CA GLN A 76 6.10 -2.67 -6.64
C GLN A 76 6.06 -2.13 -8.07
N TYR A 77 4.88 -1.83 -8.59
CA TYR A 77 4.74 -1.21 -9.91
C TYR A 77 5.47 0.14 -9.96
N LEU A 78 5.29 0.97 -8.94
CA LEU A 78 5.93 2.29 -8.86
C LEU A 78 7.45 2.21 -8.75
N GLU A 79 7.98 1.27 -7.97
CA GLU A 79 9.43 1.00 -7.93
C GLU A 79 9.96 0.55 -9.28
N GLN A 80 9.29 -0.39 -9.95
CA GLN A 80 9.70 -0.87 -11.28
C GLN A 80 9.70 0.24 -12.32
N VAL A 81 8.68 1.10 -12.31
CA VAL A 81 8.62 2.25 -13.20
C VAL A 81 9.78 3.20 -12.91
N GLY A 82 10.02 3.56 -11.65
CA GLY A 82 11.15 4.40 -11.25
C GLY A 82 12.50 3.86 -11.76
N THR A 83 12.78 2.58 -11.54
CA THR A 83 14.01 1.93 -12.03
C THR A 83 14.12 1.95 -13.54
N ALA A 84 13.03 1.66 -14.27
CA ALA A 84 13.06 1.67 -15.74
C ALA A 84 13.33 3.07 -16.32
N PHE A 85 12.82 4.13 -15.68
CA PHE A 85 13.12 5.51 -16.06
C PHE A 85 14.58 5.87 -15.79
N GLU A 86 15.11 5.49 -14.62
CA GLU A 86 16.50 5.74 -14.25
C GLU A 86 17.48 5.03 -15.19
N ASP A 87 17.19 3.77 -15.54
CA ASP A 87 17.98 3.00 -16.52
C ASP A 87 17.93 3.63 -17.91
N THR A 88 16.76 4.12 -18.33
CA THR A 88 16.58 4.79 -19.64
C THR A 88 17.36 6.09 -19.71
N ASP A 89 17.35 6.89 -18.64
CA ASP A 89 18.09 8.16 -18.58
C ASP A 89 19.60 7.92 -18.56
N ASN A 90 20.07 6.93 -17.79
CA ASN A 90 21.47 6.51 -17.76
C ASN A 90 21.98 6.06 -19.14
N GLN A 91 21.17 5.29 -19.89
CA GLN A 91 21.49 4.88 -21.26
C GLN A 91 21.51 6.07 -22.23
N THR A 92 20.53 6.97 -22.12
CA THR A 92 20.42 8.16 -22.98
C THR A 92 21.60 9.10 -22.75
N SER A 93 21.92 9.40 -21.49
CA SER A 93 23.09 10.19 -21.07
C SER A 93 24.40 9.58 -21.55
N SER A 94 24.57 8.25 -21.41
CA SER A 94 25.76 7.55 -21.93
C SER A 94 25.89 7.62 -23.45
N SER A 95 24.78 7.71 -24.19
CA SER A 95 24.79 7.83 -25.66
C SER A 95 25.06 9.26 -26.14
N LEU A 96 24.63 10.27 -25.38
CA LEU A 96 24.79 11.69 -25.68
C LEU A 96 26.13 12.26 -25.18
N GLY A 97 26.77 11.59 -24.21
CA GLY A 97 28.10 11.95 -23.68
C GLY A 97 29.28 11.47 -24.54
N ARG A 98 29.06 11.12 -25.82
CA ARG A 98 30.10 10.71 -26.78
C ARG A 98 30.17 11.66 -27.97
#